data_AF-A0A372ZM78-F1
#
_entry.id   AF-A0A372ZM78-F1
#
_cell.length_a   1.000
_cell.length_b   1.000
_cell.length_c   1.000
_cell.angle_alpha   90.00
_cell.angle_beta   90.00
_cell.angle_gamma   90.00
#
_symmetry.space_group_name_H-M   'P 1'
#
loop_
_entity.id
_entity.type
_entity.pdbx_description
1 polymer ?
#
loop_
_entity_poly.entity_id
_entity_poly.type
_entity_poly.pdbx_seq_one_letter_code
_entity_poly.pdbx_strand_id
1 'polypeptide(L)'
;MKLSQKMTRLGLCAAAAVGLVVTVSGSASANTILGIGQGAGACPTNYVCLWTENSYVGNTGSTGKFAAIASDQNISDMGKLERKGGLWTGMQDVTSSVVNNTGSSICFYEHNDYGGAEFRIGPWERWPSLPSWINDKISSFKYC
;
A
#
# COMPACT_ATOMS: atom_id res chain seq x y z
N MET A 1 -54.10 25.24 -54.12
CA MET A 1 -52.78 25.63 -53.54
C MET A 1 -53.01 26.04 -52.09
N LYS A 2 -52.34 25.36 -51.15
CA LYS A 2 -52.49 25.53 -49.69
C LYS A 2 -51.62 26.72 -49.23
N LEU A 3 -52.20 27.72 -48.55
CA LEU A 3 -51.43 28.73 -47.80
C LEU A 3 -51.36 28.33 -46.32
N SER A 4 -50.13 28.14 -45.84
CA SER A 4 -49.75 27.73 -44.49
C SER A 4 -49.87 28.90 -43.51
N GLN A 5 -50.58 28.71 -42.41
CA GLN A 5 -50.57 29.62 -41.25
C GLN A 5 -49.24 29.45 -40.49
N LYS A 6 -48.55 30.56 -40.18
CA LYS A 6 -47.40 30.58 -39.26
C LYS A 6 -47.90 30.98 -37.88
N MET A 7 -47.89 30.04 -36.94
CA MET A 7 -48.05 30.30 -35.50
C MET A 7 -46.67 30.57 -34.90
N THR A 8 -46.44 31.81 -34.45
CA THR A 8 -45.28 32.19 -33.64
C THR A 8 -45.49 31.68 -32.21
N ARG A 9 -44.69 30.73 -31.77
CA ARG A 9 -44.62 30.28 -30.36
C ARG A 9 -43.49 31.02 -29.66
N LEU A 10 -43.82 31.84 -28.66
CA LEU A 10 -42.87 32.28 -27.65
C LEU A 10 -42.44 31.05 -26.83
N GLY A 11 -41.15 30.72 -26.88
CA GLY A 11 -40.53 29.73 -26.00
C GLY A 11 -39.70 30.44 -24.94
N LEU A 12 -40.26 30.61 -23.75
CA LEU A 12 -39.51 30.84 -22.52
C LEU A 12 -39.22 29.46 -21.93
N CYS A 13 -37.97 29.08 -21.66
CA CYS A 13 -37.63 28.08 -20.65
C CYS A 13 -36.14 28.10 -20.26
N ALA A 14 -35.91 28.52 -19.02
CA ALA A 14 -34.93 28.06 -18.04
C ALA A 14 -33.48 27.79 -18.48
N ALA A 15 -32.58 28.72 -18.12
CA ALA A 15 -31.16 28.42 -17.99
C ALA A 15 -30.93 27.54 -16.73
N ALA A 16 -30.63 26.25 -16.94
CA ALA A 16 -30.15 25.39 -15.87
C ALA A 16 -28.69 25.77 -15.56
N ALA A 17 -28.45 26.41 -14.43
CA ALA A 17 -27.10 26.60 -13.90
C ALA A 17 -26.56 25.24 -13.46
N VAL A 18 -25.73 24.62 -14.30
CA VAL A 18 -25.01 23.39 -13.95
C VAL A 18 -23.95 23.78 -12.92
N GLY A 19 -24.21 23.47 -11.65
CA GLY A 19 -23.24 23.63 -10.57
C GLY A 19 -22.06 22.70 -10.82
N LEU A 20 -20.89 23.28 -11.11
CA LEU A 20 -19.63 22.55 -11.26
C LEU A 20 -19.23 22.00 -9.88
N VAL A 21 -19.45 20.70 -9.64
CA VAL A 21 -18.88 20.03 -8.47
C VAL A 21 -17.38 19.89 -8.74
N VAL A 22 -16.59 20.78 -8.17
CA VAL A 22 -15.13 20.64 -8.16
C VAL A 22 -14.79 19.55 -7.16
N THR A 23 -14.68 18.32 -7.64
CA THR A 23 -14.08 17.25 -6.84
C THR A 23 -12.60 17.56 -6.69
N VAL A 24 -12.20 18.05 -5.51
CA VAL A 24 -10.79 18.06 -5.12
C VAL A 24 -10.33 16.62 -4.95
N SER A 25 -9.69 16.08 -5.98
CA SER A 25 -8.95 14.82 -5.90
C SER A 25 -7.76 15.04 -4.97
N GLY A 26 -7.91 14.70 -3.69
CA GLY A 26 -6.77 14.60 -2.79
C GLY A 26 -5.86 13.48 -3.27
N SER A 27 -4.63 13.82 -3.68
CA SER A 27 -3.60 12.82 -3.95
C SER A 27 -3.35 12.05 -2.67
N ALA A 28 -3.62 10.73 -2.65
CA ALA A 28 -3.16 9.90 -1.56
C ALA A 28 -1.63 9.86 -1.64
N SER A 29 -0.96 10.46 -0.64
CA SER A 29 0.49 10.37 -0.53
C SER A 29 0.85 8.94 -0.16
N ALA A 30 1.72 8.33 -0.96
CA ALA A 30 2.22 7.00 -0.69
C ALA A 30 3.24 7.09 0.45
N ASN A 31 3.04 6.34 1.53
CA ASN A 31 3.80 6.49 2.76
C ASN A 31 4.43 5.17 3.20
N THR A 32 5.72 5.24 3.51
CA THR A 32 6.45 4.15 4.13
C THR A 32 7.11 4.65 5.41
N ILE A 33 6.72 4.07 6.53
CA ILE A 33 7.22 4.40 7.85
C ILE A 33 8.37 3.45 8.16
N LEU A 34 9.56 4.02 8.37
CA LEU A 34 10.78 3.29 8.65
C LEU A 34 11.02 3.31 10.16
N GLY A 35 10.93 2.14 10.81
CA GLY A 35 11.12 1.98 12.25
C GLY A 35 9.84 2.11 13.08
N ILE A 36 8.86 1.24 12.83
CA ILE A 36 7.58 1.22 13.57
C ILE A 36 7.66 0.67 15.00
N GLY A 37 8.80 0.08 15.40
CA GLY A 37 8.96 -0.55 16.71
C GLY A 37 8.58 -2.02 16.70
N GLN A 38 8.10 -2.53 17.84
CA GLN A 38 7.94 -3.96 18.12
C GLN A 38 6.48 -4.33 18.37
N GLY A 39 6.11 -5.58 18.06
CA GLY A 39 4.79 -6.13 18.34
C GLY A 39 3.75 -5.80 17.26
N ALA A 40 2.79 -6.71 17.05
CA ALA A 40 1.75 -6.53 16.03
C ALA A 40 0.92 -5.24 16.22
N GLY A 41 0.76 -4.76 17.46
CA GLY A 41 0.04 -3.53 17.78
C GLY A 41 0.76 -2.25 17.34
N ALA A 42 2.05 -2.32 16.99
CA ALA A 42 2.78 -1.20 16.41
C ALA A 42 2.41 -0.97 14.93
N CYS A 43 1.71 -1.91 14.28
CA CYS A 43 1.26 -1.74 12.91
C CYS A 43 0.12 -0.70 12.83
N PRO A 44 0.31 0.44 12.15
CA PRO A 44 -0.75 1.44 12.03
C PRO A 44 -1.96 0.91 11.26
N THR A 45 -3.13 1.49 11.49
CA THR A 45 -4.35 1.17 10.73
C THR A 45 -4.15 1.51 9.26
N ASN A 46 -4.56 0.62 8.36
CA ASN A 46 -4.40 0.70 6.90
C ASN A 46 -2.95 0.59 6.40
N TYR A 47 -2.09 -0.11 7.15
CA TYR A 47 -0.72 -0.40 6.72
C TYR A 47 -0.45 -1.90 6.67
N VAL A 48 0.51 -2.28 5.83
CA VAL A 48 1.20 -3.57 5.84
C VAL A 48 2.51 -3.39 6.59
N CYS A 49 2.78 -4.24 7.58
CA CYS A 49 3.94 -4.13 8.44
C CYS A 49 4.79 -5.39 8.39
N LEU A 50 6.11 -5.20 8.37
CA LEU A 50 7.09 -6.27 8.22
C LEU A 50 8.17 -6.11 9.29
N TRP A 51 8.60 -7.21 9.88
CA TRP A 51 9.64 -7.28 10.91
C TRP A 51 10.70 -8.30 10.55
N THR A 52 11.94 -8.04 10.99
CA THR A 52 13.09 -8.90 10.64
C THR A 52 13.12 -10.24 11.37
N GLU A 53 12.41 -10.37 12.47
CA GLU A 53 12.38 -11.57 13.30
C GLU A 53 10.95 -12.06 13.49
N ASN A 54 10.83 -13.26 14.04
CA ASN A 54 9.54 -13.82 14.44
C ASN A 54 8.87 -13.00 15.55
N SER A 55 7.57 -13.21 15.73
CA SER A 55 6.74 -12.59 16.76
C SER A 55 6.74 -11.05 16.71
N TYR A 56 6.86 -10.49 15.50
CA TYR A 56 6.84 -9.05 15.24
C TYR A 56 8.01 -8.33 15.94
N VAL A 57 9.18 -8.97 15.91
CA VAL A 57 10.40 -8.44 16.48
C VAL A 57 11.31 -7.87 15.40
N GLY A 58 11.78 -6.65 15.58
CA GLY A 58 12.72 -5.98 14.69
C GLY A 58 14.11 -5.94 15.31
N ASN A 59 15.11 -6.34 14.54
CA ASN A 59 16.51 -6.44 14.95
C ASN A 59 17.40 -5.79 13.88
N THR A 60 18.05 -4.67 14.24
CA THR A 60 18.93 -3.93 13.32
C THR A 60 20.37 -4.43 13.33
N GLY A 61 20.75 -5.28 14.29
CA GLY A 61 22.15 -5.52 14.66
C GLY A 61 22.97 -6.37 13.69
N SER A 62 22.33 -7.20 12.86
CA SER A 62 23.00 -8.23 12.06
C SER A 62 22.91 -8.02 10.55
N THR A 63 22.03 -7.15 10.06
CA THR A 63 21.66 -7.08 8.63
C THR A 63 22.02 -5.77 7.95
N GLY A 64 22.21 -4.67 8.72
CA GLY A 64 22.31 -3.32 8.16
C GLY A 64 20.99 -2.81 7.57
N LYS A 65 19.88 -3.56 7.75
CA LYS A 65 18.55 -3.25 7.22
C LYS A 65 17.65 -2.64 8.27
N PHE A 66 16.52 -2.07 7.86
CA PHE A 66 15.51 -1.63 8.80
C PHE A 66 15.01 -2.82 9.63
N ALA A 67 14.83 -2.62 10.93
CA ALA A 67 14.31 -3.67 11.82
C ALA A 67 12.82 -3.94 11.61
N ALA A 68 12.07 -2.89 11.29
CA ALA A 68 10.63 -2.97 11.06
C ALA A 68 10.19 -1.81 10.17
N ILE A 69 9.27 -2.07 9.26
CA ILE A 69 8.68 -1.05 8.38
C ILE A 69 7.16 -1.20 8.35
N ALA A 70 6.48 -0.12 7.98
CA ALA A 70 5.08 -0.15 7.55
C ALA A 70 4.92 0.59 6.23
N SER A 71 4.07 0.09 5.35
CA SER A 71 3.70 0.78 4.10
C SER A 71 2.20 0.71 3.85
N ASP A 72 1.62 1.78 3.33
CA ASP A 72 0.25 1.80 2.79
C ASP A 72 0.22 1.68 1.26
N GLN A 73 1.38 1.50 0.63
CA GLN A 73 1.58 1.42 -0.81
C GLN A 73 2.27 0.12 -1.23
N ASN A 74 2.20 -0.19 -2.53
CA ASN A 74 3.00 -1.23 -3.15
C ASN A 74 4.48 -0.87 -3.08
N ILE A 75 5.34 -1.84 -2.75
CA ILE A 75 6.79 -1.69 -2.73
C ILE A 75 7.37 -2.68 -3.73
N SER A 76 7.87 -2.18 -4.87
CA SER A 76 8.47 -3.04 -5.91
C SER A 76 9.91 -3.47 -5.58
N ASP A 77 10.62 -2.75 -4.73
CA ASP A 77 12.00 -3.03 -4.37
C ASP A 77 12.26 -2.60 -2.94
N MET A 78 12.19 -3.56 -2.02
CA MET A 78 12.42 -3.31 -0.60
C MET A 78 13.89 -2.98 -0.30
N GLY A 79 14.82 -3.21 -1.23
CA GLY A 79 16.23 -2.85 -1.09
C GLY A 79 16.51 -1.36 -1.27
N LYS A 80 15.61 -0.63 -1.91
CA LYS A 80 15.72 0.82 -2.13
C LYS A 80 15.11 1.66 -1.00
N LEU A 81 14.55 1.02 0.02
CA LEU A 81 14.08 1.74 1.19
C LEU A 81 15.27 2.40 1.87
N GLU A 82 15.24 3.72 2.01
CA GLU A 82 16.31 4.47 2.63
C GLU A 82 15.77 5.62 3.46
N ARG A 83 16.52 6.00 4.49
CA ARG A 83 16.28 7.20 5.26
C ARG A 83 17.50 8.09 5.11
N LYS A 84 17.33 9.33 4.66
CA LYS A 84 18.44 10.27 4.51
C LYS A 84 19.22 10.41 5.82
N GLY A 85 20.52 10.15 5.78
CA GLY A 85 21.39 10.14 6.97
C GLY A 85 21.13 8.98 7.94
N GLY A 86 20.36 7.98 7.53
CA GLY A 86 20.10 6.76 8.29
C GLY A 86 21.28 5.80 8.26
N LEU A 87 21.42 5.03 9.33
CA LEU A 87 22.43 3.97 9.45
C LEU A 87 22.01 2.65 8.80
N TRP A 88 20.74 2.55 8.38
CA TRP A 88 20.14 1.32 7.86
C TRP A 88 19.46 1.60 6.53
N THR A 89 19.52 0.61 5.65
CA THR A 89 18.95 0.66 4.29
C THR A 89 18.31 -0.67 3.94
N GLY A 90 17.16 -0.63 3.31
CA GLY A 90 16.46 -1.79 2.80
C GLY A 90 15.72 -2.61 3.85
N MET A 91 14.93 -3.57 3.37
CA MET A 91 14.20 -4.58 4.15
C MET A 91 14.06 -5.91 3.39
N GLN A 92 14.68 -6.02 2.21
CA GLN A 92 14.63 -7.22 1.38
C GLN A 92 15.26 -8.41 2.11
N ASP A 93 14.82 -9.63 1.87
CA ASP A 93 15.47 -10.88 2.31
C ASP A 93 15.77 -10.99 3.81
N VAL A 94 14.98 -10.32 4.64
CA VAL A 94 15.12 -10.38 6.11
C VAL A 94 13.79 -10.42 6.82
N THR A 95 12.66 -10.40 6.10
CA THR A 95 11.35 -10.40 6.75
C THR A 95 11.04 -11.80 7.27
N SER A 96 10.70 -11.89 8.55
CA SER A 96 10.33 -13.14 9.23
C SER A 96 8.92 -13.11 9.84
N SER A 97 8.31 -11.93 10.01
CA SER A 97 6.91 -11.83 10.43
C SER A 97 6.22 -10.60 9.83
N VAL A 98 4.90 -10.71 9.62
CA VAL A 98 4.12 -9.67 8.93
C VAL A 98 2.74 -9.48 9.56
N VAL A 99 2.21 -8.26 9.40
CA VAL A 99 0.83 -7.91 9.70
C VAL A 99 0.25 -7.20 8.48
N ASN A 100 -0.91 -7.67 8.02
CA ASN A 100 -1.74 -6.90 7.10
C ASN A 100 -2.83 -6.21 7.91
N ASN A 101 -2.64 -4.92 8.23
CA ASN A 101 -3.66 -4.14 8.93
C ASN A 101 -4.51 -3.32 7.94
N THR A 102 -4.77 -3.90 6.76
CA THR A 102 -5.60 -3.32 5.70
C THR A 102 -6.83 -4.19 5.45
N GLY A 103 -7.82 -3.61 4.76
CA GLY A 103 -9.00 -4.32 4.28
C GLY A 103 -8.80 -5.14 3.00
N SER A 104 -7.59 -5.18 2.44
CA SER A 104 -7.27 -5.82 1.16
C SER A 104 -6.36 -7.03 1.35
N SER A 105 -6.26 -7.92 0.35
CA SER A 105 -5.23 -8.97 0.37
C SER A 105 -3.86 -8.38 0.03
N ILE A 106 -2.79 -8.98 0.55
CA ILE A 106 -1.42 -8.59 0.23
C ILE A 106 -0.67 -9.79 -0.34
N CYS A 107 0.06 -9.53 -1.42
CA CYS A 107 0.90 -10.49 -2.11
C CYS A 107 2.36 -10.09 -1.91
N PHE A 108 3.10 -10.93 -1.20
CA PHE A 108 4.54 -10.82 -0.99
C PHE A 108 5.28 -11.69 -2.00
N TYR A 109 6.44 -11.21 -2.45
CA TYR A 109 7.20 -11.81 -3.53
C TYR A 109 8.66 -11.98 -3.15
N GLU A 110 9.23 -13.12 -3.53
CA GLU A 110 10.65 -13.48 -3.31
C GLU A 110 11.61 -12.55 -4.05
N HIS A 111 11.20 -11.96 -5.17
CA HIS A 111 12.05 -11.07 -5.96
C HIS A 111 11.47 -9.65 -6.03
N ASN A 112 12.33 -8.72 -6.45
CA ASN A 112 11.92 -7.37 -6.82
C ASN A 112 10.92 -7.41 -7.98
N ASP A 113 10.22 -6.29 -8.17
CA ASP A 113 9.24 -6.06 -9.22
C ASP A 113 8.13 -7.13 -9.27
N TYR A 114 7.78 -7.67 -8.10
CA TYR A 114 6.71 -8.66 -7.90
C TYR A 114 6.97 -10.01 -8.59
N GLY A 115 8.24 -10.44 -8.64
CA GLY A 115 8.65 -11.72 -9.23
C GLY A 115 8.93 -12.84 -8.22
N GLY A 116 9.19 -14.04 -8.74
CA GLY A 116 9.56 -15.20 -7.92
C GLY A 116 8.35 -15.87 -7.25
N ALA A 117 8.60 -16.60 -6.16
CA ALA A 117 7.54 -17.24 -5.39
C ALA A 117 6.62 -16.19 -4.73
N GLU A 118 5.31 -16.44 -4.75
CA GLU A 118 4.29 -15.57 -4.16
C GLU A 118 3.76 -16.17 -2.85
N PHE A 119 3.75 -15.36 -1.79
CA PHE A 119 3.06 -15.63 -0.54
C PHE A 119 1.94 -14.61 -0.32
N ARG A 120 0.70 -15.09 -0.22
CA ARG A 120 -0.48 -14.24 -0.07
C ARG A 120 -1.06 -14.35 1.33
N ILE A 121 -1.45 -13.21 1.91
CA ILE A 121 -2.21 -13.12 3.16
C ILE A 121 -3.50 -12.33 2.94
N GLY A 122 -4.55 -12.71 3.66
CA GLY A 122 -5.85 -12.05 3.63
C GLY A 122 -5.91 -10.74 4.43
N PRO A 123 -7.03 -10.00 4.32
CA PRO A 123 -7.28 -8.81 5.14
C PRO A 123 -7.17 -9.09 6.62
N TRP A 124 -6.55 -8.17 7.38
CA TRP A 124 -6.42 -8.23 8.85
C TRP A 124 -5.61 -9.44 9.40
N GLU A 125 -4.97 -10.21 8.53
CA GLU A 125 -4.16 -11.35 8.94
C GLU A 125 -2.84 -10.94 9.61
N ARG A 126 -2.39 -11.79 10.53
CA ARG A 126 -1.15 -11.62 11.27
C ARG A 126 -0.39 -12.93 11.27
N TRP A 127 0.87 -12.86 10.83
CA TRP A 127 1.74 -14.01 10.68
C TRP A 127 2.95 -13.82 11.59
N PRO A 128 2.95 -14.38 12.80
CA PRO A 128 4.06 -14.24 13.74
C PRO A 128 5.31 -14.98 13.27
N SER A 129 5.19 -15.89 12.30
CA SER A 129 6.32 -16.50 11.63
C SER A 129 5.91 -16.82 10.19
N LEU A 130 6.78 -16.53 9.23
CA LEU A 130 6.55 -16.87 7.84
C LEU A 130 6.85 -18.34 7.57
N PRO A 131 6.19 -18.95 6.57
CA PRO A 131 6.56 -20.28 6.10
C PRO A 131 8.05 -20.34 5.71
N SER A 132 8.73 -21.44 6.03
CA SER A 132 10.18 -21.61 5.83
C SER A 132 10.65 -21.38 4.40
N TRP A 133 9.79 -21.60 3.40
CA TRP A 133 10.14 -21.42 1.99
C TRP A 133 10.23 -19.95 1.56
N ILE A 134 9.60 -19.01 2.29
CA ILE A 134 9.58 -17.56 2.02
C ILE A 134 10.20 -16.69 3.13
N ASN A 135 10.44 -17.27 4.31
CA ASN A 135 11.11 -16.58 5.43
C ASN A 135 12.46 -16.02 5.00
N ASP A 136 12.72 -14.76 5.31
CA ASP A 136 13.95 -14.02 4.94
C ASP A 136 14.23 -13.99 3.43
N LYS A 137 13.18 -13.98 2.62
CA LYS A 137 13.30 -13.89 1.15
C LYS A 137 12.40 -12.85 0.50
N ILE A 138 11.50 -12.22 1.25
CA ILE A 138 10.58 -11.23 0.69
C ILE A 138 11.39 -10.00 0.23
N SER A 139 11.24 -9.65 -1.04
CA SER A 139 11.91 -8.52 -1.69
C SER A 139 10.95 -7.46 -2.23
N SER A 140 9.67 -7.80 -2.44
CA SER A 140 8.63 -6.85 -2.84
C SER A 140 7.24 -7.28 -2.37
N PHE A 141 6.30 -6.34 -2.33
CA PHE A 141 4.89 -6.66 -2.09
C PHE A 141 3.93 -5.64 -2.69
N LYS A 142 2.70 -6.08 -2.97
CA LYS A 142 1.62 -5.23 -3.43
C LYS A 142 0.28 -5.70 -2.90
N TYR A 143 -0.71 -4.81 -2.97
CA TYR A 143 -2.10 -5.21 -2.89
C TYR A 143 -2.42 -6.21 -4.01
N CYS A 144 -3.08 -7.30 -3.64
CA CYS A 144 -3.87 -8.12 -4.56
C CYS A 144 -5.34 -7.62 -4.50
#